data_AF-A0A1H4LWV1-F1
#
_entry.id   AF-A0A1H4LWV1-F1
#
_cell.length_a   1.000
_cell.length_b   1.000
_cell.length_c   1.000
_cell.angle_alpha   90.00
_cell.angle_beta   90.00
_cell.angle_gamma   90.00
#
_symmetry.space_group_name_H-M   'P 1'
#
loop_
_entity.id
_entity.type
_entity.pdbx_description
1 polymer ?
#
loop_
_entity_poly.entity_id
_entity_poly.type
_entity_poly.pdbx_seq_one_letter_code
_entity_poly.pdbx_strand_id
1 'polypeptide(L)'
;MQNDVQILIGQFLNASDGTSRAFAEAEQAFHRGVETQGSRRMRRWVATVNCLDRFVLAERRMPRENRRLAPGEIGEQEKSLASWVRYQRRPATRNGHCEYQSRRLEIVDGFQWDPLGEAQRELATQYAEFFTRFGRAPRYRAEAPEERRLANWAAKRRQLAMRGALSAQEVERLRAAGVPVPRRRR
;
A
#
# COMPACT_ATOMS: atom_id res chain seq x y z
N MET A 1 7.39 -15.68 2.89
CA MET A 1 6.56 -15.18 3.99
C MET A 1 6.93 -15.77 5.34
N GLN A 2 6.60 -17.04 5.67
CA GLN A 2 6.86 -17.58 7.02
C GLN A 2 8.36 -17.56 7.41
N ASN A 3 9.24 -17.88 6.45
CA ASN A 3 10.69 -17.83 6.65
C ASN A 3 11.19 -16.41 6.92
N ASP A 4 10.72 -15.42 6.14
CA ASP A 4 11.10 -14.02 6.28
C ASP A 4 10.65 -13.44 7.63
N VAL A 5 9.48 -13.85 8.12
CA VAL A 5 9.01 -13.48 9.46
C VAL A 5 9.92 -14.05 10.54
N GLN A 6 10.35 -15.32 10.45
CA GLN A 6 11.27 -15.90 11.43
C GLN A 6 12.65 -15.23 11.42
N ILE A 7 13.15 -14.88 10.23
CA ILE A 7 14.39 -14.10 10.08
C ILE A 7 14.23 -12.73 10.74
N LEU A 8 13.12 -12.04 10.49
CA LEU A 8 12.84 -10.73 11.10
C LEU A 8 12.77 -10.83 12.63
N ILE A 9 12.05 -11.82 13.16
CA ILE A 9 12.00 -12.05 14.62
C ILE A 9 13.42 -12.21 15.16
N GLY A 10 14.23 -13.09 14.56
CA GLY A 10 15.62 -13.33 14.98
C GLY A 10 16.48 -12.05 15.01
N GLN A 11 16.33 -11.18 14.01
CA GLN A 11 17.05 -9.90 13.94
C GLN A 11 16.67 -8.95 15.09
N PHE A 12 15.39 -8.91 15.46
CA PHE A 12 14.88 -7.93 16.42
C PHE A 12 14.83 -8.43 17.87
N LEU A 13 15.07 -9.73 18.13
CA LEU A 13 15.22 -10.25 19.50
C LEU A 13 16.42 -9.62 20.24
N ASN A 14 17.49 -9.29 19.51
CA ASN A 14 18.69 -8.65 20.05
C ASN A 14 18.77 -7.15 19.72
N ALA A 15 17.68 -6.54 19.23
CA ALA A 15 17.67 -5.11 18.90
C ALA A 15 17.81 -4.23 20.16
N SER A 16 18.49 -3.09 20.00
CA SER A 16 18.64 -2.08 21.05
C SER A 16 17.34 -1.35 21.37
N ASP A 17 16.40 -1.27 20.42
CA ASP A 17 15.06 -0.73 20.65
C ASP A 17 14.18 -1.73 21.41
N GLY A 18 13.93 -1.44 22.69
CA GLY A 18 13.09 -2.26 23.56
C GLY A 18 11.65 -2.42 23.07
N THR A 19 11.12 -1.46 22.30
CA THR A 19 9.76 -1.58 21.73
C THR A 19 9.74 -2.60 20.61
N SER A 20 10.66 -2.49 19.64
CA SER A 20 10.78 -3.45 18.54
C SER A 20 11.07 -4.87 19.05
N ARG A 21 11.93 -5.01 20.07
CA ARG A 21 12.20 -6.30 20.72
C ARG A 21 10.94 -6.92 21.33
N ALA A 22 10.16 -6.14 22.09
CA ALA A 22 8.93 -6.62 22.71
C ALA A 22 7.89 -7.12 21.67
N PHE A 23 7.80 -6.46 20.51
CA PHE A 23 6.96 -6.95 19.42
C PHE A 23 7.50 -8.25 18.79
N ALA A 24 8.81 -8.39 18.62
CA ALA A 24 9.43 -9.61 18.12
C ALA A 24 9.23 -10.80 19.07
N GLU A 25 9.40 -10.58 20.38
CA GLU A 25 9.12 -11.57 21.43
C GLU A 25 7.63 -11.97 21.44
N ALA A 26 6.72 -11.00 21.31
CA ALA A 26 5.29 -11.28 21.26
C ALA A 26 4.89 -12.09 20.02
N GLU A 27 5.47 -11.81 18.85
CA GLU A 27 5.27 -12.61 17.63
C GLU A 27 5.84 -14.02 17.78
N GLN A 28 7.03 -14.16 18.37
CA GLN A 28 7.63 -15.47 18.65
C GLN A 28 6.75 -16.30 19.59
N ALA A 29 6.25 -15.68 20.66
CA ALA A 29 5.35 -16.33 21.61
C ALA A 29 4.03 -16.75 20.94
N PHE A 30 3.48 -15.91 20.06
CA PHE A 30 2.29 -16.25 19.25
C PHE A 30 2.50 -17.50 18.40
N HIS A 31 3.66 -17.64 17.74
CA HIS A 31 3.98 -18.83 16.95
C HIS A 31 4.25 -20.08 17.79
N ARG A 32 4.76 -19.92 19.01
CA ARG A 32 4.98 -21.03 19.96
C ARG A 32 3.73 -21.42 20.74
N GLY A 33 2.64 -20.66 20.65
CA GLY A 33 1.42 -20.89 21.43
C GLY A 33 1.57 -20.57 22.93
N VAL A 34 2.54 -19.72 23.30
CA VAL A 34 2.82 -19.35 24.69
C VAL A 34 2.19 -17.98 24.99
N GLU A 35 1.65 -17.80 26.20
CA GLU A 35 1.12 -16.49 26.62
C GLU A 35 2.24 -15.45 26.68
N THR A 36 2.07 -14.36 25.94
CA THR A 36 3.01 -13.24 25.89
C THR A 36 2.69 -12.23 27.00
N GLN A 37 3.72 -11.77 27.73
CA GLN A 37 3.59 -10.71 28.74
C GLN A 37 3.38 -9.30 28.13
N GLY A 38 3.25 -9.18 26.81
CA GLY A 38 3.04 -7.91 26.13
C GLY A 38 1.68 -7.27 26.42
N SER A 39 1.54 -5.98 26.11
CA SER A 39 0.25 -5.28 26.27
C SER A 39 -0.86 -5.92 25.43
N ARG A 40 -2.13 -5.78 25.85
CA ARG A 40 -3.30 -6.27 25.08
C ARG A 40 -3.31 -5.72 23.64
N ARG A 41 -2.86 -4.48 23.45
CA ARG A 41 -2.72 -3.84 22.14
C ARG A 41 -1.68 -4.55 21.27
N MET A 42 -0.52 -4.87 21.84
CA MET A 42 0.56 -5.59 21.16
C MET A 42 0.12 -7.00 20.74
N ARG A 43 -0.47 -7.78 21.64
CA ARG A 43 -0.99 -9.12 21.33
C ARG A 43 -2.05 -9.08 20.22
N ARG A 44 -2.97 -8.11 20.28
CA ARG A 44 -3.97 -7.91 19.23
C ARG A 44 -3.35 -7.53 17.89
N TRP A 45 -2.33 -6.67 17.90
CA TRP A 45 -1.62 -6.28 16.67
C TRP A 45 -0.94 -7.48 16.01
N VAL A 46 -0.18 -8.26 16.79
CA VAL A 46 0.47 -9.53 16.38
C VAL A 46 -0.54 -10.52 15.82
N ALA A 47 -1.64 -10.75 16.54
CA ALA A 47 -2.70 -11.64 16.06
C ALA A 47 -3.34 -11.14 14.75
N THR A 48 -3.57 -9.84 14.63
CA THR A 48 -4.22 -9.26 13.43
C THR A 48 -3.30 -9.33 12.20
N VAL A 49 -1.99 -9.06 12.34
CA VAL A 49 -1.05 -9.19 11.22
C VAL A 49 -0.90 -10.64 10.77
N ASN A 50 -0.92 -11.60 11.70
CA ASN A 50 -0.93 -13.02 11.36
C ASN A 50 -2.24 -13.47 10.67
N CYS A 51 -3.38 -12.92 11.10
CA CYS A 51 -4.65 -13.12 10.39
C CYS A 51 -4.60 -12.55 8.97
N LEU A 52 -3.96 -11.39 8.78
CA LEU A 52 -3.74 -10.81 7.46
C LEU A 52 -2.87 -11.71 6.59
N ASP A 53 -1.76 -12.24 7.10
CA ASP A 53 -0.90 -13.17 6.34
C ASP A 53 -1.67 -14.41 5.89
N ARG A 54 -2.43 -15.03 6.79
CA ARG A 54 -3.26 -16.20 6.45
C ARG A 54 -4.27 -15.87 5.36
N PHE A 55 -4.92 -14.71 5.45
CA PHE A 55 -5.84 -14.25 4.44
C PHE A 55 -5.16 -14.06 3.08
N VAL A 56 -4.02 -13.35 3.05
CA VAL A 56 -3.28 -13.09 1.81
C VAL A 56 -2.75 -14.37 1.18
N LEU A 57 -2.28 -15.33 1.99
CA LEU A 57 -1.84 -16.64 1.49
C LEU A 57 -2.99 -17.44 0.86
N ALA A 58 -4.17 -17.43 1.49
CA ALA A 58 -5.33 -18.16 1.00
C ALA A 58 -5.93 -17.52 -0.26
N GLU A 59 -6.12 -16.21 -0.24
CA GLU A 59 -6.85 -15.46 -1.27
C GLU A 59 -5.95 -14.92 -2.39
N ARG A 60 -4.63 -14.94 -2.20
CA ARG A 60 -3.61 -14.39 -3.11
C ARG A 60 -3.86 -12.91 -3.48
N ARG A 61 -4.49 -12.17 -2.57
CA ARG A 61 -4.84 -10.75 -2.73
C ARG A 61 -4.97 -10.07 -1.37
N MET A 62 -4.88 -8.74 -1.37
CA MET A 62 -5.18 -7.94 -0.19
C MET A 62 -6.70 -7.93 0.15
N PRO A 63 -7.07 -7.85 1.44
CA PRO A 63 -8.47 -7.69 1.88
C PRO A 63 -9.16 -6.48 1.23
N ARG A 64 -10.41 -6.67 0.83
CA ARG A 64 -11.24 -5.63 0.19
C ARG A 64 -12.34 -5.18 1.15
N GLU A 65 -12.57 -3.86 1.19
CA GLU A 65 -13.76 -3.28 1.85
C GLU A 65 -14.94 -3.18 0.85
N ASN A 66 -14.73 -3.50 -0.44
CA ASN A 66 -15.53 -3.05 -1.58
C ASN A 66 -17.06 -3.18 -1.35
N ARG A 67 -17.69 -2.05 -1.02
CA ARG A 67 -19.15 -1.93 -0.78
C ARG A 67 -20.00 -2.01 -2.05
N ARG A 68 -19.39 -2.25 -3.22
CA ARG A 68 -20.09 -2.43 -4.50
C ARG A 68 -20.41 -3.89 -4.82
N LEU A 69 -19.93 -4.83 -4.01
CA LEU A 69 -20.34 -6.24 -4.09
C LEU A 69 -21.66 -6.44 -3.35
N ALA A 70 -22.38 -7.50 -3.70
CA ALA A 70 -23.63 -7.85 -3.04
C ALA A 70 -23.40 -8.09 -1.53
N PRO A 71 -24.39 -7.79 -0.67
CA PRO A 71 -24.31 -8.12 0.74
C PRO A 71 -24.01 -9.62 0.94
N GLY A 72 -23.00 -9.94 1.76
CA GLY A 72 -22.57 -11.32 2.02
C GLY A 72 -21.36 -11.80 1.22
N GLU A 73 -21.01 -11.13 0.12
CA GLU A 73 -19.82 -11.46 -0.70
C GLU A 73 -18.50 -11.21 0.04
N ILE A 74 -18.47 -10.24 0.96
CA ILE A 74 -17.31 -9.93 1.80
C ILE A 74 -17.65 -10.28 3.24
N GLY A 75 -16.93 -11.25 3.80
CA GLY A 75 -17.06 -11.63 5.21
C GLY A 75 -16.65 -10.51 6.16
N GLU A 76 -17.25 -10.48 7.35
CA GLU A 76 -16.95 -9.46 8.39
C GLU A 76 -15.47 -9.44 8.80
N GLN A 77 -14.80 -10.60 8.78
CA GLN A 77 -13.37 -10.70 9.03
C GLN A 77 -12.54 -9.98 7.96
N GLU A 78 -12.87 -10.14 6.67
CA GLU A 78 -12.17 -9.45 5.58
C GLU A 78 -12.37 -7.93 5.69
N LYS A 79 -13.60 -7.46 5.97
CA LYS A 79 -13.86 -6.03 6.18
C LYS A 79 -13.05 -5.45 7.34
N SER A 80 -12.93 -6.21 8.43
CA SER A 80 -12.14 -5.83 9.60
C SER A 80 -10.65 -5.74 9.27
N LEU A 81 -10.11 -6.71 8.53
CA LEU A 81 -8.72 -6.70 8.06
C LEU A 81 -8.47 -5.54 7.08
N ALA A 82 -9.37 -5.30 6.14
CA ALA A 82 -9.26 -4.18 5.19
C ALA A 82 -9.24 -2.83 5.92
N SER A 83 -10.11 -2.66 6.93
CA SER A 83 -10.14 -1.47 7.77
C SER A 83 -8.87 -1.31 8.59
N TRP A 84 -8.34 -2.41 9.15
CA TRP A 84 -7.10 -2.41 9.92
C TRP A 84 -5.88 -2.06 9.06
N VAL A 85 -5.75 -2.63 7.86
CA VAL A 85 -4.69 -2.29 6.88
C VAL A 85 -4.77 -0.81 6.51
N ARG A 86 -5.98 -0.30 6.22
CA ARG A 86 -6.18 1.13 5.93
C ARG A 86 -5.78 2.00 7.12
N TYR A 87 -6.03 1.55 8.33
CA TYR A 87 -5.61 2.25 9.54
C TYR A 87 -4.09 2.29 9.68
N GLN A 88 -3.38 1.17 9.44
CA GLN A 88 -1.90 1.15 9.48
C GLN A 88 -1.27 2.16 8.50
N ARG A 89 -1.88 2.36 7.33
CA ARG A 89 -1.39 3.30 6.30
C ARG A 89 -1.55 4.78 6.64
N ARG A 90 -2.34 5.14 7.67
CA ARG A 90 -2.55 6.56 8.03
C ARG A 90 -1.24 7.18 8.50
N PRO A 91 -0.88 8.42 8.08
CA PRO A 91 0.39 9.04 8.48
C PRO A 91 0.61 9.05 10.00
N ALA A 92 -0.43 9.38 10.79
CA ALA A 92 -0.34 9.38 12.25
C ALA A 92 -0.05 7.99 12.84
N THR A 93 -0.54 6.92 12.22
CA THR A 93 -0.30 5.54 12.66
C THR A 93 1.07 5.06 12.17
N ARG A 94 1.38 5.30 10.89
CA ARG A 94 2.65 4.96 10.26
C ARG A 94 3.84 5.57 10.99
N ASN A 95 3.76 6.85 11.33
CA ASN A 95 4.82 7.57 12.05
C ASN A 95 4.99 7.10 13.50
N GLY A 96 4.01 6.37 14.05
CA GLY A 96 4.05 5.79 15.37
C GLY A 96 4.48 4.32 15.39
N HIS A 97 4.79 3.71 14.24
CA HIS A 97 5.31 2.35 14.20
C HIS A 97 6.77 2.31 14.62
N CYS A 98 7.11 1.31 15.45
CA CYS A 98 8.52 0.96 15.62
C CYS A 98 9.05 0.26 14.36
N GLU A 99 10.37 0.08 14.30
CA GLU A 99 11.03 -0.52 13.14
C GLU A 99 10.52 -1.94 12.85
N TYR A 100 10.37 -2.76 13.90
CA TYR A 100 9.83 -4.11 13.73
C TYR A 100 8.43 -4.11 13.11
N GLN A 101 7.51 -3.26 13.59
CA GLN A 101 6.15 -3.20 13.06
C GLN A 101 6.14 -2.80 11.58
N SER A 102 6.97 -1.84 11.20
CA SER A 102 7.05 -1.36 9.82
C SER A 102 7.56 -2.45 8.89
N ARG A 103 8.71 -3.08 9.23
CA ARG A 103 9.28 -4.17 8.45
C ARG A 103 8.36 -5.40 8.41
N ARG A 104 7.66 -5.69 9.51
CA ARG A 104 6.74 -6.83 9.59
C ARG A 104 5.53 -6.67 8.66
N LEU A 105 5.03 -5.44 8.49
CA LEU A 105 3.97 -5.14 7.51
C LEU A 105 4.47 -5.23 6.07
N GLU A 106 5.73 -4.86 5.81
CA GLU A 106 6.36 -4.93 4.48
C GLU A 106 6.62 -6.37 4.01
N ILE A 107 6.72 -7.34 4.93
CA ILE A 107 6.81 -8.77 4.59
C ILE A 107 5.49 -9.34 4.07
N VAL A 108 4.35 -8.70 4.38
CA VAL A 108 3.03 -9.16 3.92
C VAL A 108 2.95 -9.01 2.40
N ASP A 109 2.69 -10.11 1.70
CA ASP A 109 2.64 -10.10 0.24
C ASP A 109 1.56 -9.15 -0.30
N GLY A 110 1.93 -8.33 -1.29
CA GLY A 110 1.06 -7.29 -1.85
C GLY A 110 0.79 -6.08 -0.94
N PHE A 111 1.40 -5.99 0.26
CA PHE A 111 1.28 -4.80 1.08
C PHE A 111 2.10 -3.64 0.49
N GLN A 112 1.46 -2.47 0.44
CA GLN A 112 2.07 -1.21 0.03
C GLN A 112 1.59 -0.13 0.99
N TRP A 113 2.50 0.78 1.36
CA TRP A 113 2.17 1.91 2.24
C TRP A 113 1.26 2.94 1.55
N ASP A 114 1.49 3.19 0.26
CA ASP A 114 0.72 4.13 -0.55
C ASP A 114 0.32 3.49 -1.90
N PRO A 115 -0.64 2.55 -1.90
CA PRO A 115 -1.02 1.83 -3.12
C PRO A 115 -1.60 2.74 -4.20
N LEU A 116 -2.26 3.84 -3.80
CA LEU A 116 -2.79 4.79 -4.75
C LEU A 116 -1.64 5.56 -5.41
N GLY A 117 -0.70 6.09 -4.64
CA GLY A 117 0.46 6.81 -5.18
C GLY A 117 1.38 5.92 -6.00
N GLU A 118 1.60 4.66 -5.61
CA GLU A 118 2.34 3.70 -6.43
C GLU A 118 1.64 3.46 -7.77
N ALA A 119 0.32 3.23 -7.76
CA ALA A 119 -0.44 3.07 -8.99
C ALA A 119 -0.41 4.34 -9.87
N GLN A 120 -0.34 5.54 -9.28
CA GLN A 120 -0.14 6.77 -10.03
C GLN A 120 1.27 6.87 -10.63
N ARG A 121 2.31 6.44 -9.90
CA ARG A 121 3.70 6.40 -10.39
C ARG A 121 3.83 5.44 -11.57
N GLU A 122 3.27 4.25 -11.43
CA GLU A 122 3.26 3.22 -12.48
C GLU A 122 2.60 3.72 -13.77
N LEU A 123 1.44 4.37 -13.66
CA LEU A 123 0.77 4.96 -14.83
C LEU A 123 1.57 6.10 -15.47
N ALA A 124 2.36 6.85 -14.68
CA ALA A 124 3.24 7.87 -15.21
C ALA A 124 4.41 7.26 -16.00
N THR A 125 5.00 6.18 -15.49
CA THR A 125 6.03 5.41 -16.20
C THR A 125 5.50 4.86 -17.52
N GLN A 126 4.35 4.17 -17.50
CA GLN A 126 3.72 3.62 -18.71
C GLN A 126 3.38 4.71 -19.73
N TYR A 127 2.94 5.89 -19.26
CA TYR A 127 2.70 7.03 -20.14
C TYR A 127 4.00 7.51 -20.81
N ALA A 128 5.09 7.64 -20.04
CA ALA A 128 6.37 8.07 -20.56
C ALA A 128 6.92 7.08 -21.60
N GLU A 129 6.84 5.78 -21.31
CA GLU A 129 7.23 4.72 -22.25
C GLU A 129 6.41 4.76 -23.54
N PHE A 130 5.09 4.93 -23.43
CA PHE A 130 4.22 5.11 -24.59
C PHE A 130 4.66 6.33 -25.41
N PHE A 131 4.92 7.45 -24.76
CA PHE A 131 5.33 8.68 -25.43
C PHE A 131 6.68 8.51 -26.15
N THR A 132 7.66 7.87 -25.51
CA THR A 132 8.95 7.55 -26.13
C THR A 132 8.80 6.60 -27.31
N ARG A 133 7.93 5.57 -27.20
CA ARG A 133 7.72 4.58 -28.26
C ARG A 133 7.00 5.13 -29.48
N PHE A 134 5.97 5.95 -29.29
CA PHE A 134 5.08 6.38 -30.37
C PHE A 134 5.27 7.86 -30.78
N GLY A 135 6.08 8.63 -30.04
CA GLY A 135 6.34 10.05 -30.30
C GLY A 135 5.11 10.96 -30.13
N ARG A 136 4.04 10.45 -29.50
CA ARG A 136 2.77 11.16 -29.33
C ARG A 136 2.08 10.79 -28.02
N ALA A 137 1.17 11.64 -27.59
CA ALA A 137 0.30 11.35 -26.45
C ALA A 137 -0.69 10.19 -26.76
N PRO A 138 -1.03 9.36 -25.76
CA PRO A 138 -2.15 8.42 -25.81
C PRO A 138 -3.48 9.09 -26.16
N ARG A 139 -4.29 8.44 -26.99
CA ARG A 139 -5.60 8.94 -27.45
C ARG A 139 -6.75 8.32 -26.66
N TYR A 140 -7.74 9.16 -26.34
CA TYR A 140 -8.94 8.73 -25.62
C TYR A 140 -9.80 7.73 -26.41
N ARG A 141 -9.83 7.87 -27.74
CA ARG A 141 -10.61 7.01 -28.67
C ARG A 141 -9.74 5.93 -29.33
N ALA A 142 -8.62 5.56 -28.74
CA ALA A 142 -7.80 4.47 -29.26
C ALA A 142 -8.55 3.13 -29.18
N GLU A 143 -8.29 2.23 -30.12
CA GLU A 143 -8.81 0.86 -30.09
C GLU A 143 -8.23 0.08 -28.91
N ALA A 144 -6.92 0.26 -28.67
CA ALA A 144 -6.20 -0.34 -27.56
C ALA A 144 -6.72 0.15 -26.19
N PRO A 145 -7.23 -0.75 -25.32
CA PRO A 145 -7.74 -0.38 -24.01
C PRO A 145 -6.69 0.27 -23.10
N GLU A 146 -5.43 -0.15 -23.22
CA GLU A 146 -4.31 0.41 -22.44
C GLU A 146 -4.01 1.86 -22.82
N GLU A 147 -4.00 2.17 -24.12
CA GLU A 147 -3.83 3.56 -24.60
C GLU A 147 -4.97 4.44 -24.08
N ARG A 148 -6.22 3.95 -24.11
CA ARG A 148 -7.37 4.67 -23.55
C ARG A 148 -7.21 4.90 -22.05
N ARG A 149 -6.71 3.91 -21.30
CA ARG A 149 -6.47 4.02 -19.86
C ARG A 149 -5.45 5.11 -19.54
N LEU A 150 -4.33 5.16 -20.29
CA LEU A 150 -3.30 6.19 -20.13
C LEU A 150 -3.83 7.58 -20.49
N ALA A 151 -4.59 7.70 -21.59
CA ALA A 151 -5.21 8.96 -21.99
C ALA A 151 -6.18 9.50 -20.92
N ASN A 152 -7.02 8.63 -20.37
CA ASN A 152 -7.95 8.93 -19.28
C ASN A 152 -7.23 9.40 -18.02
N TRP A 153 -6.20 8.66 -17.61
CA TRP A 153 -5.38 9.00 -16.46
C TRP A 153 -4.74 10.39 -16.62
N ALA A 154 -4.07 10.64 -17.76
CA ALA A 154 -3.42 11.92 -18.02
C ALA A 154 -4.43 13.08 -18.03
N ALA A 155 -5.63 12.90 -18.58
CA ALA A 155 -6.69 13.90 -18.56
C ALA A 155 -7.12 14.25 -17.13
N LYS A 156 -7.35 13.25 -16.27
CA LYS A 156 -7.70 13.46 -14.85
C LYS A 156 -6.58 14.20 -14.11
N ARG A 157 -5.32 13.82 -14.33
CA ARG A 157 -4.17 14.47 -13.70
C ARG A 157 -4.02 15.94 -14.13
N ARG A 158 -4.24 16.26 -15.41
CA ARG A 158 -4.27 17.66 -15.88
C ARG A 158 -5.35 18.48 -15.19
N GLN A 159 -6.56 17.95 -15.05
CA GLN A 159 -7.65 18.65 -14.36
C GLN A 159 -7.33 18.90 -12.89
N LEU A 160 -6.74 17.93 -12.19
CA LEU A 160 -6.31 18.11 -10.79
C LEU A 160 -5.21 19.18 -10.68
N ALA A 161 -4.25 19.19 -11.61
CA ALA A 161 -3.20 20.21 -11.64
C ALA A 161 -3.76 21.62 -11.87
N MET A 162 -4.70 21.78 -12.81
CA MET A 162 -5.38 23.06 -13.07
C MET A 162 -6.13 23.58 -11.85
N ARG A 163 -6.73 22.68 -11.07
CA ARG A 163 -7.44 23.01 -9.81
C ARG A 163 -6.50 23.28 -8.63
N GLY A 164 -5.19 23.11 -8.80
CA GLY A 164 -4.22 23.23 -7.70
C GLY A 164 -4.31 22.11 -6.67
N ALA A 165 -4.93 20.98 -7.02
CA ALA A 165 -5.11 19.83 -6.12
C ALA A 165 -3.91 18.86 -6.13
N LEU A 166 -2.89 19.14 -6.94
CA LEU A 166 -1.64 18.38 -6.98
C LEU A 166 -0.52 19.16 -6.30
N SER A 167 0.34 18.44 -5.59
CA SER A 167 1.60 19.00 -5.07
C SER A 167 2.55 19.40 -6.20
N ALA A 168 3.49 20.30 -5.90
CA ALA A 168 4.51 20.71 -6.86
C ALA A 168 5.32 19.53 -7.40
N GLN A 169 5.66 18.56 -6.53
CA GLN A 169 6.39 17.36 -6.90
C GLN A 169 5.57 16.48 -7.87
N GLU A 170 4.26 16.33 -7.65
CA GLU A 170 3.39 15.57 -8.55
C GLU A 170 3.24 16.24 -9.92
N VAL A 171 3.16 17.57 -9.97
CA VAL A 171 3.13 18.32 -11.23
C VAL A 171 4.44 18.12 -11.99
N GLU A 172 5.57 18.18 -11.31
CA GLU A 172 6.88 18.00 -11.94
C GLU A 172 7.05 16.59 -12.50
N ARG A 173 6.61 15.56 -11.78
CA ARG A 173 6.60 14.18 -12.30
C ARG A 173 5.75 14.04 -13.56
N LEU A 174 4.59 14.70 -13.62
CA LEU A 174 3.75 14.66 -14.82
C LEU A 174 4.45 15.31 -16.02
N ARG A 175 5.15 16.43 -15.82
CA ARG A 175 5.94 17.07 -16.87
C ARG A 175 7.09 16.20 -17.34
N ALA A 176 7.82 15.59 -16.40
CA ALA A 176 8.90 14.66 -16.70
C ALA A 176 8.41 13.43 -17.50
N ALA A 177 7.19 12.95 -17.23
CA ALA A 177 6.55 11.89 -18.00
C ALA A 177 6.06 12.33 -19.39
N GLY A 178 6.26 13.59 -19.80
CA GLY A 178 5.78 14.12 -21.08
C GLY A 178 4.28 14.46 -21.09
N VAL A 179 3.61 14.48 -19.93
CA VAL A 179 2.22 14.92 -19.83
C VAL A 179 2.20 16.45 -19.83
N PRO A 180 1.56 17.11 -20.82
CA PRO A 180 1.49 18.57 -20.86
C PRO A 180 0.57 19.07 -19.74
N VAL A 181 1.15 19.71 -18.73
CA VAL A 181 0.41 20.32 -17.61
C VAL A 181 0.45 21.85 -17.75
N PRO A 182 -0.69 22.52 -18.01
CA PRO A 182 -0.71 23.97 -18.11
C PRO A 182 -0.36 24.63 -16.77
N ARG A 183 0.32 25.77 -16.85
CA ARG A 183 0.64 26.58 -15.67
C ARG A 183 -0.67 27.04 -15.02
N ARG A 184 -0.77 26.90 -13.69
CA ARG A 184 -1.92 27.34 -12.89
C ARG A 184 -2.24 28.78 -13.29
N ARG A 185 -3.47 29.07 -13.74
CA ARG A 185 -3.92 30.45 -13.90
C ARG A 185 -3.84 31.09 -12.50
N ARG A 186 -3.01 32.14 -12.38
CA ARG A 186 -2.94 32.96 -11.17
C ARG A 186 -4.28 33.63 -10.94
#